data_AF-A0A7W1TSR0-F1
#
_entry.id   AF-A0A7W1TSR0-F1
#
_cell.length_a   1.000
_cell.length_b   1.000
_cell.length_c   1.000
_cell.angle_alpha   90.00
_cell.angle_beta   90.00
_cell.angle_gamma   90.00
#
_symmetry.space_group_name_H-M   'P 1'
#
loop_
_entity.id
_entity.type
_entity.pdbx_description
1 polymer ?
#
loop_
_entity_poly.entity_id
_entity_poly.type
_entity_poly.pdbx_seq_one_letter_code
_entity_poly.pdbx_strand_id
1 'polypeptide(L)'
;FDNTVIVPGLTFGWGPSGTKVMAYAEPAKGRIVVMDGDGDRREVGGTKDALLPAWSTDGSRLAWLERAGRNRFVVRVARVARD
;
A
#
# COMPACT_ATOMS: atom_id res chain seq x y z
N PHE A 1 10.25 -15.00 11.94
CA PHE A 1 8.92 -14.87 11.33
C PHE A 1 8.08 -14.07 12.29
N ASP A 2 7.74 -12.83 11.94
CA ASP A 2 6.95 -11.97 12.81
C ASP A 2 5.48 -12.38 12.67
N ASN A 3 4.86 -12.80 13.77
CA ASN A 3 3.55 -13.46 13.79
C ASN A 3 2.45 -12.40 13.95
N THR A 4 2.45 -11.39 13.08
CA THR A 4 1.45 -10.33 13.10
C THR A 4 0.17 -10.79 12.41
N VAL A 5 -0.98 -10.57 13.06
CA VAL A 5 -2.29 -10.83 12.47
C VAL A 5 -2.43 -10.07 11.15
N ILE A 6 -2.61 -10.81 10.06
CA ILE A 6 -2.84 -10.28 8.72
C ILE A 6 -4.30 -9.81 8.66
N VAL A 7 -4.52 -8.50 8.69
CA VAL A 7 -5.86 -7.89 8.59
C VAL A 7 -5.98 -7.18 7.24
N PRO A 8 -6.68 -7.76 6.25
CA PRO A 8 -6.96 -7.10 4.97
C PRO A 8 -7.60 -5.72 5.18
N GLY A 9 -7.18 -4.73 4.42
CA GLY A 9 -7.59 -3.33 4.54
C GLY A 9 -6.87 -2.54 5.64
N LEU A 10 -6.23 -3.22 6.60
CA LEU A 10 -5.42 -2.59 7.64
C LEU A 10 -3.91 -2.70 7.36
N THR A 11 -3.44 -3.90 7.03
CA THR A 11 -2.00 -4.15 6.77
C THR A 11 -1.67 -4.13 5.27
N PHE A 12 -2.63 -4.46 4.42
CA PHE A 12 -2.49 -4.52 2.97
C PHE A 12 -3.86 -4.40 2.28
N GLY A 13 -3.87 -4.03 1.00
CA GLY A 13 -5.07 -3.96 0.17
C GLY A 13 -4.87 -4.73 -1.14
N TRP A 14 -5.85 -5.56 -1.49
CA TRP A 14 -5.90 -6.21 -2.80
C TRP A 14 -6.22 -5.19 -3.89
N GLY A 15 -5.54 -5.31 -5.03
CA GLY A 15 -5.88 -4.58 -6.24
C GLY A 15 -7.22 -5.04 -6.83
N PRO A 16 -7.69 -4.40 -7.90
CA PRO A 16 -8.95 -4.78 -8.54
C PRO A 16 -8.97 -6.26 -8.95
N SER A 17 -10.16 -6.85 -8.98
CA SER A 17 -10.34 -8.24 -9.40
C SER A 17 -9.65 -8.53 -10.74
N GLY A 18 -8.97 -9.68 -10.84
CA GLY A 18 -8.24 -10.09 -12.04
C GLY A 18 -6.82 -9.54 -12.19
N THR A 19 -6.41 -8.53 -11.39
CA THR A 19 -5.04 -7.97 -11.47
C THR A 19 -3.98 -8.79 -10.74
N LYS A 20 -4.38 -9.60 -9.75
CA LYS A 20 -3.47 -10.36 -8.87
C LYS A 20 -2.40 -9.50 -8.18
N VAL A 21 -2.64 -8.21 -7.97
CA VAL A 21 -1.72 -7.35 -7.22
C VAL A 21 -2.20 -7.10 -5.80
N MET A 22 -1.27 -6.89 -4.88
CA MET A 22 -1.53 -6.35 -3.54
C MET A 22 -0.62 -5.17 -3.26
N ALA A 23 -1.10 -4.25 -2.43
CA ALA A 23 -0.28 -3.19 -1.85
C ALA A 23 -0.20 -3.36 -0.34
N TYR A 24 0.96 -3.18 0.25
CA TYR A 24 1.14 -3.25 1.70
C TYR A 24 2.13 -2.18 2.19
N ALA A 25 2.01 -1.79 3.45
CA ALA A 25 2.99 -0.93 4.09
C ALA A 25 4.12 -1.79 4.67
N GLU A 26 5.36 -1.55 4.25
CA GLU A 26 6.54 -2.21 4.81
C GLU A 26 6.77 -1.74 6.25
N PRO A 27 6.73 -2.64 7.27
CA PRO A 27 6.77 -2.25 8.68
C PRO A 27 8.03 -1.47 9.09
N ALA A 28 9.17 -1.77 8.48
CA ALA A 28 10.46 -1.19 8.88
C ALA A 28 10.61 0.29 8.50
N LYS A 29 9.98 0.73 7.41
CA LYS A 29 10.19 2.07 6.82
C LYS A 29 8.90 2.84 6.52
N GLY A 30 7.74 2.19 6.67
CA GLY A 30 6.46 2.78 6.26
C GLY A 30 6.43 3.13 4.77
N ARG A 31 7.14 2.37 3.92
CA ARG A 31 7.04 2.48 2.46
C ARG A 31 5.86 1.67 1.97
N ILE A 32 5.17 2.13 0.94
CA ILE A 32 4.17 1.29 0.29
C ILE A 32 4.84 0.48 -0.81
N VAL A 33 4.63 -0.82 -0.78
CA VAL A 33 5.11 -1.77 -1.79
C VAL A 33 3.90 -2.35 -2.51
N VAL A 34 3.98 -2.41 -3.84
CA VAL A 34 3.07 -3.18 -4.68
C VAL A 34 3.76 -4.49 -5.05
N MET A 35 3.05 -5.59 -4.90
CA MET A 35 3.48 -6.91 -5.33
C MET A 35 2.46 -7.52 -6.29
N ASP A 36 2.91 -8.19 -7.35
CA ASP A 36 2.06 -8.97 -8.23
C ASP A 36 1.96 -10.46 -7.84
N GLY A 37 1.28 -11.24 -8.68
CA GLY A 37 1.04 -12.67 -8.44
C GLY A 37 2.28 -13.55 -8.61
N ASP A 38 3.31 -13.05 -9.28
CA ASP A 38 4.58 -13.75 -9.51
C ASP A 38 5.62 -13.41 -8.43
N GLY A 39 5.30 -12.42 -7.58
CA GLY A 39 6.10 -12.01 -6.44
C GLY A 39 7.00 -10.81 -6.72
N ASP A 40 6.90 -10.20 -7.91
CA ASP A 40 7.65 -9.01 -8.25
C ASP A 40 7.17 -7.83 -7.41
N ARG A 41 8.12 -7.10 -6.86
CA ARG A 41 7.89 -6.03 -5.88
C ARG A 41 8.40 -4.71 -6.41
N ARG A 42 7.59 -3.67 -6.29
CA ARG A 42 8.01 -2.29 -6.52
C ARG A 42 7.53 -1.35 -5.43
N GLU A 43 8.39 -0.41 -5.04
CA GLU A 43 8.03 0.65 -4.10
C GLU A 43 7.22 1.74 -4.82
N VAL A 44 6.21 2.25 -4.14
CA VAL A 44 5.51 3.46 -4.56
C VAL A 44 6.33 4.67 -4.10
N GLY A 45 6.79 5.46 -5.07
CA GLY A 45 7.66 6.60 -4.84
C GLY A 45 7.05 7.64 -3.89
N GLY A 46 7.91 8.25 -3.06
CA GLY A 46 7.53 9.35 -2.17
C GLY A 46 6.75 8.94 -0.91
N THR A 47 6.54 7.65 -0.66
CA THR A 47 5.83 7.16 0.53
C THR A 47 6.75 7.17 1.75
N LYS A 48 6.26 7.59 2.92
CA LYS A 48 6.99 7.48 4.20
C LYS A 48 5.98 7.38 5.33
N ASP A 49 6.30 6.68 6.40
CA ASP A 49 5.39 6.48 7.54
C ASP A 49 3.94 6.15 7.11
N ALA A 50 3.83 5.38 6.03
CA ALA A 50 2.58 5.10 5.35
C ALA A 50 1.87 3.90 5.98
N LEU A 51 0.55 3.97 6.01
CA LEU A 51 -0.34 2.97 6.59
C LEU A 51 -1.60 2.83 5.72
N LEU A 52 -2.28 1.69 5.86
CA LEU A 52 -3.62 1.47 5.30
C LEU A 52 -3.70 1.74 3.78
N PRO A 53 -2.89 1.07 2.92
CA PRO A 53 -2.99 1.29 1.50
C PRO A 53 -4.33 0.80 0.94
N ALA A 54 -4.94 1.58 0.07
CA ALA A 54 -6.22 1.28 -0.57
C ALA A 54 -6.19 1.60 -2.06
N TRP A 55 -6.59 0.64 -2.89
CA TRP A 55 -6.66 0.80 -4.34
C TRP A 55 -7.93 1.54 -4.77
N SER A 56 -7.81 2.35 -5.82
CA SER A 56 -8.98 2.75 -6.60
C SER A 56 -9.58 1.53 -7.30
N THR A 57 -10.88 1.55 -7.56
CA THR A 57 -11.61 0.46 -8.24
C THR A 57 -11.08 0.18 -9.65
N ASP A 58 -10.57 1.21 -10.34
CA ASP A 58 -9.93 1.09 -11.65
C ASP A 58 -8.45 0.62 -11.57
N GLY A 59 -7.86 0.54 -10.37
CA GLY A 59 -6.47 0.17 -10.13
C GLY A 59 -5.43 1.16 -10.64
N SER A 60 -5.84 2.36 -11.04
CA SER A 60 -4.93 3.41 -11.53
C SER A 60 -4.25 4.20 -10.42
N ARG A 61 -4.81 4.14 -9.20
CA ARG A 61 -4.39 4.95 -8.07
C ARG A 61 -4.34 4.12 -6.79
N LEU A 62 -3.49 4.58 -5.89
CA LEU A 62 -3.37 4.05 -4.54
C LEU A 62 -3.43 5.21 -3.55
N ALA A 63 -4.29 5.09 -2.55
CA ALA A 63 -4.37 5.99 -1.40
C ALA A 63 -3.71 5.36 -0.17
N TRP A 64 -3.18 6.17 0.73
CA TRP A 64 -2.68 5.73 2.03
C TRP A 64 -2.81 6.84 3.08
N LEU A 65 -2.77 6.46 4.36
CA LEU A 65 -2.54 7.40 5.45
C LEU A 65 -1.04 7.59 5.65
N GLU A 66 -0.58 8.83 5.71
CA GLU A 66 0.78 9.16 6.12
C GLU A 66 0.76 9.87 7.48
N ARG A 67 1.60 9.41 8.40
CA ARG A 67 1.77 10.07 9.69
C ARG A 67 2.45 11.43 9.50
N ALA A 68 1.76 12.49 9.92
CA ALA A 68 2.24 13.88 9.86
C ALA A 68 2.51 14.49 11.25
N GLY A 69 2.49 13.65 12.30
CA GLY A 69 2.73 14.06 13.68
C GLY A 69 2.26 13.01 14.68
N ARG A 70 2.36 13.33 15.99
CA ARG A 70 2.09 12.39 17.09
C ARG A 70 0.71 11.73 17.00
N ASN A 71 -0.32 12.50 16.63
CA ASN A 71 -1.70 12.04 16.41
C ASN A 71 -2.32 12.65 15.14
N ARG A 72 -1.52 12.83 14.07
CA ARG A 72 -2.00 13.45 12.83
C ARG A 72 -1.70 12.54 11.66
N PHE A 73 -2.70 12.32 10.83
CA PHE A 73 -2.57 11.62 9.55
C PHE A 73 -3.08 12.50 8.43
N VAL A 74 -2.47 12.37 7.26
CA VAL A 74 -2.95 12.96 6.03
C VAL A 74 -3.24 11.84 5.03
N VAL A 75 -4.29 12.01 4.24
CA VAL A 75 -4.56 11.12 3.12
C VAL A 75 -3.68 11.57 1.95
N ARG A 76 -2.89 10.64 1.41
CA ARG A 76 -2.14 10.84 0.17
C ARG A 76 -2.63 9.90 -0.90
N VAL A 77 -2.41 10.28 -2.15
CA VAL A 77 -2.77 9.49 -3.33
C VAL A 77 -1.64 9.56 -4.34
N ALA A 78 -1.26 8.42 -4.91
CA ALA A 78 -0.33 8.33 -6.03
C ALA A 78 -0.98 7.59 -7.19
N ARG A 79 -0.57 7.96 -8.40
CA ARG A 79 -0.84 7.16 -9.59
C ARG A 79 0.11 5.98 -9.61
N VAL A 80 -0.43 4.81 -9.90
CA VAL A 80 0.35 3.58 -10.04
C VAL A 80 0.24 3.20 -11.51
N ALA A 81 1.28 3.52 -12.30
CA ALA A 81 1.31 3.17 -13.71
C ALA A 81 1.27 1.64 -13.84
N ARG A 82 0.43 1.13 -14.75
CA ARG A 82 0.60 -0.23 -15.26
C ARG A 82 1.67 -0.12 -16.34
N ASP A 83 2.80 -0.76 -16.10
CA ASP A 83 3.80 -0.97 -17.15
C ASP A 83 3.29 -2.02 -18.13
#